data_AF-A0A7C1AKC8-F1
#
_entry.id   AF-A0A7C1AKC8-F1
#
_cell.length_a   1.000
_cell.length_b   1.000
_cell.length_c   1.000
_cell.angle_alpha   90.00
_cell.angle_beta   90.00
_cell.angle_gamma   90.00
#
_symmetry.space_group_name_H-M   'P 1'
#
loop_
_entity.id
_entity.type
_entity.pdbx_description
1 polymer ?
#
loop_
_entity_poly.entity_id
_entity_poly.type
_entity_poly.pdbx_seq_one_letter_code
_entity_poly.pdbx_strand_id
1 'polypeptide(L)' 'REEMPVREPEERIKNFKEVALGYTPEQAIAEAARCLGCKKPKCMEGCPVEIEIAAFIGKIKEGKFKEAIDIIKDKNNL' A
#
# COMPACT_ATOMS: atom_id res chain seq x y z
N ARG A 1 -7.42 4.99 8.94
CA ARG A 1 -6.24 4.87 8.08
C ARG A 1 -5.06 5.17 8.97
N GLU A 2 -4.01 4.37 8.91
CA GLU A 2 -2.73 4.66 9.54
C GLU A 2 -2.23 6.01 9.01
N GLU A 3 -1.66 6.83 9.91
CA GLU A 3 -1.17 8.14 9.52
C GLU A 3 0.18 7.97 8.82
N MET A 4 0.28 8.47 7.58
CA MET A 4 1.51 8.39 6.81
C MET A 4 2.48 9.49 7.27
N PRO A 5 3.71 9.15 7.65
CA PRO A 5 4.73 10.15 7.94
C PRO A 5 4.92 11.10 6.75
N VAL A 6 4.90 12.39 7.03
CA VAL A 6 5.09 13.46 6.04
C VAL A 6 6.19 14.41 6.49
N ARG A 7 6.82 15.08 5.53
CA ARG A 7 7.76 16.16 5.84
C ARG A 7 7.03 17.42 6.31
N GLU A 8 7.67 18.13 7.23
CA GLU A 8 7.16 19.40 7.75
C GLU A 8 6.96 20.44 6.65
N PRO A 9 5.86 21.21 6.69
CA PRO A 9 5.55 22.24 5.70
C PRO A 9 6.69 23.23 5.47
N GLU A 10 7.32 23.72 6.54
CA GLU A 10 8.36 24.74 6.53
C GLU A 10 9.65 24.26 5.85
N GLU A 11 9.87 22.94 5.82
CA GLU A 11 10.99 22.31 5.13
C GLU A 11 10.66 21.95 3.68
N ARG A 12 9.46 21.43 3.42
CA ARG A 12 9.09 20.92 2.09
C ARG A 12 8.82 22.02 1.07
N ILE A 13 8.50 23.25 1.49
CA ILE A 13 8.37 24.39 0.57
C ILE A 13 9.71 24.84 -0.05
N LYS A 14 10.84 24.34 0.45
CA LYS A 14 12.19 24.79 0.06
C LYS A 14 12.92 23.86 -0.91
N ASN A 15 12.31 22.76 -1.33
CA ASN A 15 12.96 21.76 -2.18
C ASN A 15 11.94 20.87 -2.90
N PHE A 16 12.41 20.00 -3.80
CA PHE A 16 11.61 19.08 -4.60
C PHE A 16 11.67 17.63 -4.13
N LYS A 17 12.15 17.36 -2.90
CA LYS A 17 12.17 15.99 -2.38
C LYS A 17 10.75 15.57 -1.99
N GLU A 18 10.49 14.27 -2.05
CA GLU A 18 9.19 13.67 -1.75
C GLU A 18 8.64 14.09 -0.38
N VAL A 19 7.33 14.34 -0.32
CA VAL A 19 6.64 14.81 0.89
C VAL A 19 6.12 13.65 1.72
N ALA A 20 5.53 12.65 1.08
CA ALA A 20 5.03 11.44 1.69
C ALA A 20 6.21 10.47 1.87
N LEU A 21 6.59 10.18 3.11
CA LEU A 21 7.78 9.39 3.38
C LEU A 21 7.54 7.87 3.31
N GLY A 22 6.30 7.47 3.01
CA GLY A 22 5.87 6.08 3.03
C GLY A 22 5.69 5.53 4.45
N TYR A 23 5.19 4.31 4.54
CA TYR A 23 5.00 3.62 5.82
C TYR A 23 6.25 2.85 6.24
N THR A 24 6.47 2.72 7.55
CA THR A 24 7.34 1.67 8.09
C THR A 24 6.70 0.29 7.89
N PRO A 25 7.46 -0.82 7.99
CA PRO A 25 6.89 -2.16 7.93
C PRO A 25 5.74 -2.38 8.93
N GLU A 26 5.87 -1.85 10.15
CA GLU A 26 4.88 -1.97 11.22
C GLU A 26 3.60 -1.21 10.87
N GLN A 27 3.74 0.03 10.37
CA GLN A 27 2.61 0.84 9.90
C GLN A 27 1.90 0.20 8.71
N ALA A 28 2.67 -0.34 7.75
CA ALA A 28 2.12 -1.03 6.59
C ALA A 28 1.30 -2.27 6.99
N ILE A 29 1.81 -3.06 7.94
CA ILE A 29 1.09 -4.21 8.52
C ILE A 29 -0.17 -3.74 9.25
N ALA A 30 -0.08 -2.66 10.04
CA ALA A 30 -1.21 -2.10 10.77
C ALA A 30 -2.33 -1.62 9.83
N GLU A 31 -1.99 -0.92 8.74
CA GLU A 31 -2.97 -0.49 7.74
C GLU A 31 -3.54 -1.70 6.98
N ALA A 32 -2.71 -2.67 6.60
CA ALA A 32 -3.13 -3.90 5.94
C ALA A 32 -4.10 -4.73 6.81
N ALA A 33 -3.94 -4.70 8.13
CA ALA A 33 -4.81 -5.41 9.07
C ALA A 33 -6.26 -4.88 9.06
N ARG A 34 -6.51 -3.66 8.56
CA ARG A 34 -7.86 -3.10 8.41
C ARG A 34 -8.62 -3.68 7.22
N CYS A 35 -7.95 -4.31 6.27
CA CYS A 35 -8.61 -4.97 5.14
C CYS A 35 -9.47 -6.14 5.64
N LEU A 36 -10.72 -6.18 5.20
CA LEU A 36 -11.71 -7.18 5.62
C LEU A 36 -11.58 -8.52 4.88
N GLY A 37 -10.71 -8.62 3.86
CA GLY A 37 -10.60 -9.83 3.04
C GLY A 37 -11.92 -10.17 2.31
N CYS A 38 -12.58 -9.16 1.74
CA CYS A 38 -13.91 -9.30 1.14
C CYS A 38 -13.96 -10.43 0.09
N LYS A 39 -14.92 -11.37 0.24
CA LYS A 39 -15.16 -12.46 -0.73
C LYS A 39 -15.48 -11.96 -2.14
N LYS A 40 -16.14 -10.79 -2.24
CA LYS A 40 -16.38 -10.07 -3.50
C LYS A 40 -15.61 -8.74 -3.46
N PRO A 41 -14.35 -8.69 -3.94
CA PRO A 41 -13.47 -7.55 -3.74
C PRO A 41 -13.81 -6.39 -4.69
N LYS A 42 -14.69 -5.49 -4.24
CA LYS A 42 -15.06 -4.28 -5.00
C LYS A 42 -13.89 -3.34 -5.32
N CYS A 43 -12.82 -3.41 -4.54
CA CYS A 43 -11.58 -2.68 -4.82
C CYS A 43 -10.93 -3.13 -6.15
N MET A 44 -11.03 -4.41 -6.51
CA MET A 44 -10.49 -4.95 -7.76
C MET A 44 -11.24 -4.39 -8.98
N GLU A 45 -12.58 -4.33 -8.89
CA GLU A 45 -13.44 -3.77 -9.96
C GLU A 45 -13.13 -2.29 -10.25
N GLY A 46 -12.62 -1.56 -9.25
CA GLY A 46 -12.21 -0.15 -9.42
C GLY A 46 -10.80 0.04 -9.97
N CYS A 47 -9.99 -1.02 -10.04
CA CYS A 47 -8.63 -0.95 -10.55
C CYS A 47 -8.62 -1.18 -12.07
N PRO A 48 -8.12 -0.25 -12.90
CA PRO A 48 -8.12 -0.41 -14.36
C PRO A 48 -7.36 -1.63 -14.90
N VAL A 49 -6.45 -2.19 -14.10
CA VAL A 49 -5.65 -3.39 -14.43
C VAL A 49 -5.97 -4.57 -13.52
N GLU A 50 -7.04 -4.46 -12.73
CA GLU A 50 -7.63 -5.56 -11.95
C GLU A 50 -6.62 -6.28 -11.02
N ILE A 51 -5.78 -5.51 -10.33
CA ILE A 51 -4.83 -6.07 -9.35
C ILE A 51 -5.59 -6.87 -8.28
N GLU A 52 -5.02 -8.00 -7.85
CA GLU A 52 -5.49 -8.78 -6.71
C GLU A 52 -5.25 -8.09 -5.36
N ILE A 53 -5.97 -6.98 -5.12
CA ILE A 53 -5.74 -6.07 -3.98
C ILE A 53 -5.87 -6.78 -2.64
N ALA A 54 -6.92 -7.57 -2.45
CA ALA A 54 -7.09 -8.33 -1.20
C ALA A 54 -5.96 -9.35 -0.98
N ALA A 55 -5.41 -9.92 -2.05
CA ALA A 55 -4.36 -10.93 -1.97
C ALA A 55 -3.02 -10.32 -1.54
N PHE A 56 -2.55 -9.25 -2.21
CA PHE A 56 -1.28 -8.63 -1.82
C PHE A 56 -1.37 -7.97 -0.44
N ILE A 57 -2.51 -7.39 -0.06
CA ILE A 57 -2.71 -6.84 1.29
C ILE A 57 -2.65 -7.97 2.34
N GLY A 58 -3.20 -9.15 2.03
CA GLY A 58 -3.06 -10.33 2.88
C GLY A 58 -1.60 -10.70 3.12
N LYS A 59 -0.77 -10.67 2.06
CA LYS A 59 0.68 -10.92 2.18
C LYS A 59 1.40 -9.85 3.01
N ILE A 60 1.03 -8.58 2.87
CA ILE A 60 1.56 -7.50 3.73
C ILE A 60 1.21 -7.77 5.19
N LYS A 61 -0.03 -8.16 5.50
CA LYS A 61 -0.47 -8.48 6.87
C LYS A 61 0.32 -9.64 7.49
N GLU A 62 0.79 -10.58 6.67
CA GLU A 62 1.65 -11.69 7.08
C GLU A 62 3.16 -11.32 7.14
N GLY A 63 3.53 -10.07 6.82
CA GLY A 63 4.93 -9.62 6.72
C GLY A 63 5.67 -10.16 5.49
N LYS A 64 4.97 -10.77 4.53
CA LYS A 64 5.53 -11.39 3.33
C LYS A 64 5.60 -10.38 2.18
N PHE A 65 6.39 -9.32 2.37
CA PHE A 65 6.48 -8.20 1.42
C PHE A 65 6.93 -8.63 0.02
N LYS A 66 7.81 -9.63 -0.09
CA LYS A 66 8.26 -10.16 -1.38
C LYS A 66 7.11 -10.82 -2.17
N GLU A 67 6.32 -11.67 -1.52
CA GLU A 67 5.16 -12.28 -2.15
C GLU A 67 4.09 -11.23 -2.49
N ALA A 68 3.96 -10.17 -1.68
CA ALA A 68 3.04 -9.07 -1.97
C ALA A 68 3.42 -8.33 -3.26
N ILE A 69 4.71 -8.03 -3.46
CA ILE A 69 5.14 -7.33 -4.69
C ILE A 69 5.01 -8.23 -5.92
N ASP A 70 5.26 -9.54 -5.80
CA ASP A 70 5.08 -10.49 -6.90
C ASP A 70 3.63 -10.48 -7.42
N ILE A 71 2.64 -10.42 -6.50
CA ILE A 71 1.21 -10.31 -6.86
C ILE A 71 0.90 -9.00 -7.58
N ILE A 72 1.47 -7.88 -7.12
CA ILE A 72 1.27 -6.57 -7.76
C ILE A 72 1.85 -6.58 -9.18
N LYS A 73 3.05 -7.13 -9.34
CA LYS A 73 3.80 -7.15 -10.59
C LYS A 73 3.23 -8.09 -11.66
N ASP A 74 2.35 -9.02 -11.28
CA ASP A 74 1.60 -9.85 -12.24
C ASP A 74 0.69 -9.01 -13.16
N LYS A 75 0.15 -7.89 -12.64
CA LYS A 75 -0.80 -7.05 -13.37
C LYS A 75 -0.30 -5.63 -13.65
N ASN A 76 0.67 -5.13 -12.87
CA ASN A 76 1.19 -3.78 -13.01
C ASN A 76 2.71 -3.80 -13.26
N ASN A 77 3.14 -3.24 -14.38
CA ASN A 77 4.53 -3.28 -14.82
C ASN A 77 5.41 -2.14 -14.27
N LEU A 78 4.81 -1.06 -13.75
CA LEU A 78 5.49 0.05 -13.08
C LEU A 78 5.82 -0.30 -11.63
#